data_AF-A0A848W3H7-F1
#
_entry.id   AF-A0A848W3H7-F1
#
_cell.length_a   1.000
_cell.length_b   1.000
_cell.length_c   1.000
_cell.angle_alpha   90.00
_cell.angle_beta   90.00
_cell.angle_gamma   90.00
#
_symmetry.space_group_name_H-M   'P 1'
#
loop_
_entity.id
_entity.type
_entity.pdbx_description
1 polymer ?
#
loop_
_entity_poly.entity_id
_entity_poly.type
_entity_poly.pdbx_seq_one_letter_code
_entity_poly.pdbx_strand_id
1 'polypeptide(L)'
;MSKAAPVLHWLIKEGRFTVHNMRDTGDKLCEQIVAAGIPIVRGFCGVRTLHPLVAATAYIWRRGEGTGRVIATWEQTENPEFNDNPLAQAMARADEGDQITRRRLDVPEDELEFEIFRQFKREGMTDYVAMPLVFSDGRRNPTSFQTDAPGGFSDSDVAALKDVIDMLAPIVETESAYRTARQVVRTYVGRRTGARVLSGAITRGSGETIDAIIWYCDLRGFTSLTDSLPGDQLLDLLNDYFEIMAGAVTEVGGEVLKFIGDAMLAIYELNDEEGGDAASCSAKTLAAARTARERIDARNAERQAAGRPLIECGLALHLGSVHYGNIGAPDRLDFTVIGPAVNHAARLETLGAELGEPIIVSASVAAAAPVELRPLGEHRLRGVEAAQEVFAPLN
;
A
#
# COMPACT_ATOMS: atom_id res chain seq x y z
N MET A 1 3.18 30.85 32.84
CA MET A 1 3.12 29.41 32.48
C MET A 1 3.46 29.30 31.00
N SER A 2 4.18 28.26 30.57
CA SER A 2 4.53 28.07 29.15
C SER A 2 3.25 27.93 28.31
N LYS A 3 3.18 28.62 27.17
CA LYS A 3 2.07 28.49 26.21
C LYS A 3 1.96 27.06 25.66
N ALA A 4 3.06 26.30 25.64
CA ALA A 4 3.05 24.91 25.17
C ALA A 4 2.31 23.96 26.12
N ALA A 5 2.30 24.23 27.44
CA ALA A 5 1.83 23.29 28.45
C ALA A 5 0.42 22.67 28.19
N PRO A 6 -0.63 23.45 27.85
CA PRO A 6 -1.93 22.85 27.51
C PRO A 6 -1.89 22.00 26.24
N VAL A 7 -1.14 22.42 25.22
CA VAL A 7 -0.98 21.68 23.95
C VAL A 7 -0.27 20.35 24.19
N LEU A 8 0.82 20.36 24.97
CA LEU A 8 1.56 19.15 25.33
C LEU A 8 0.71 18.18 26.16
N HIS A 9 -0.07 18.70 27.10
CA HIS A 9 -0.99 17.88 27.90
C HIS A 9 -2.02 17.17 27.02
N TRP A 10 -2.60 17.91 26.07
CA TRP A 10 -3.55 17.35 25.11
C TRP A 10 -2.89 16.30 24.20
N LEU A 11 -1.71 16.59 23.64
CA LEU A 11 -0.96 15.69 22.77
C LEU A 11 -0.71 14.32 23.42
N ILE A 12 -0.27 14.29 24.68
CA ILE A 12 0.07 13.04 25.39
C ILE A 12 -1.18 12.24 25.79
N LYS A 13 -2.34 12.89 25.91
CA LYS A 13 -3.60 12.26 26.31
C LYS A 13 -4.52 11.97 25.14
N GLU A 14 -5.27 12.97 24.70
CA GLU A 14 -6.33 12.81 23.70
C GLU A 14 -5.75 12.85 22.28
N GLY A 15 -4.80 13.75 22.03
CA GLY A 15 -4.20 13.97 20.72
C GLY A 15 -3.45 12.75 20.18
N ARG A 16 -2.81 11.94 21.03
CA ARG A 16 -2.12 10.72 20.58
C ARG A 16 -3.04 9.68 19.92
N PHE A 17 -4.36 9.75 20.11
CA PHE A 17 -5.31 8.84 19.49
C PHE A 17 -5.80 9.32 18.10
N THR A 18 -5.47 10.55 17.70
CA THR A 18 -5.88 11.09 16.40
C THR A 18 -4.89 10.73 15.28
N VAL A 19 -3.67 10.29 15.61
CA VAL A 19 -2.54 10.14 14.66
C VAL A 19 -2.76 9.10 13.55
N HIS A 20 -3.70 8.19 13.75
CA HIS A 20 -4.16 7.29 12.68
C HIS A 20 -4.75 8.08 11.49
N ASN A 21 -5.27 9.29 11.73
CA ASN A 21 -5.62 10.28 10.73
C ASN A 21 -4.85 11.58 10.94
N MET A 22 -3.77 11.73 10.19
CA MET A 22 -2.90 12.92 10.27
C MET A 22 -3.59 14.23 9.84
N ARG A 23 -4.71 14.20 9.11
CA ARG A 23 -5.50 15.43 8.86
C ARG A 23 -6.21 15.89 10.12
N ASP A 24 -6.93 14.98 10.78
CA ASP A 24 -7.61 15.24 12.06
C ASP A 24 -6.61 15.65 13.16
N THR A 25 -5.43 15.02 13.16
CA THR A 25 -4.33 15.42 14.04
C THR A 25 -3.86 16.84 13.75
N GLY A 26 -3.64 17.18 12.48
CA GLY A 26 -3.24 18.52 12.07
C GLY A 26 -4.25 19.59 12.49
N ASP A 27 -5.54 19.32 12.27
CA ASP A 27 -6.65 20.21 12.65
C ASP A 27 -6.66 20.47 14.15
N LYS A 28 -6.81 19.41 14.94
CA LYS A 28 -6.93 19.53 16.39
C LYS A 28 -5.65 20.07 17.03
N LEU A 29 -4.47 19.67 16.57
CA LEU A 29 -3.21 20.21 17.10
C LEU A 29 -3.11 21.71 16.84
N CYS A 30 -3.36 22.16 15.61
CA CYS A 30 -3.26 23.57 15.28
C CYS A 30 -4.33 24.40 16.03
N GLU A 31 -5.54 23.87 16.19
CA GLU A 31 -6.58 24.50 17.02
C GLU A 31 -6.16 24.63 18.48
N GLN A 32 -5.51 23.61 19.06
CA GLN A 32 -4.97 23.68 20.43
C GLN A 32 -3.84 24.70 20.55
N ILE A 33 -2.95 24.81 19.54
CA ILE A 33 -1.90 25.83 19.49
C ILE A 33 -2.51 27.24 19.48
N VAL A 34 -3.53 27.47 18.65
CA VAL A 34 -4.25 28.75 18.59
C VAL A 34 -4.95 29.05 19.91
N ALA A 35 -5.66 28.07 20.49
CA ALA A 35 -6.34 28.20 21.77
C ALA A 35 -5.39 28.51 22.94
N ALA A 36 -4.14 28.05 22.85
CA ALA A 36 -3.07 28.37 23.81
C ALA A 36 -2.46 29.77 23.63
N GLY A 37 -2.96 30.56 22.66
CA GLY A 37 -2.54 31.94 22.42
C GLY A 37 -1.25 32.06 21.58
N ILE A 38 -0.94 31.04 20.79
CA ILE A 38 0.14 31.08 19.79
C ILE A 38 -0.52 31.37 18.43
N PRO A 39 -0.27 32.54 17.81
CA PRO A 39 -1.10 33.06 16.72
C PRO A 39 -0.75 32.45 15.35
N ILE A 40 -0.81 31.13 15.19
CA ILE A 40 -0.58 30.51 13.88
C ILE A 40 -1.76 30.78 12.94
N VAL A 41 -1.46 31.05 11.66
CA VAL A 41 -2.44 31.12 10.57
C VAL A 41 -2.28 29.95 9.60
N ARG A 42 -1.08 29.35 9.57
CA ARG A 42 -0.76 28.20 8.74
C ARG A 42 0.26 27.31 9.44
N GLY A 43 0.07 25.99 9.32
CA GLY A 43 0.98 24.96 9.81
C GLY A 43 1.28 23.95 8.72
N PHE A 44 2.53 23.52 8.62
CA PHE A 44 3.01 22.53 7.66
C PHE A 44 3.77 21.43 8.39
N CYS A 45 3.48 20.18 8.05
CA CYS A 45 4.26 19.01 8.46
C CYS A 45 4.42 18.05 7.30
N GLY A 46 5.66 17.83 6.84
CA GLY A 46 6.01 16.86 5.82
C GLY A 46 6.63 15.63 6.46
N VAL A 47 6.10 14.45 6.14
CA VAL A 47 6.63 13.16 6.62
C VAL A 47 7.17 12.38 5.42
N ARG A 48 8.45 12.02 5.46
CA ARG A 48 9.06 11.16 4.45
C ARG A 48 8.52 9.74 4.55
N THR A 49 8.29 9.11 3.41
CA THR A 49 7.76 7.74 3.33
C THR A 49 8.80 6.78 2.78
N LEU A 50 8.68 5.50 3.13
CA LEU A 50 9.50 4.41 2.58
C LEU A 50 8.82 3.70 1.40
N HIS A 51 7.83 4.35 0.78
CA HIS A 51 7.03 3.77 -0.28
C HIS A 51 7.71 3.95 -1.64
N PRO A 52 7.77 2.92 -2.51
CA PRO A 52 8.48 3.01 -3.80
C PRO A 52 7.96 4.12 -4.73
N LEU A 53 6.67 4.46 -4.64
CA LEU A 53 6.04 5.48 -5.49
C LEU A 53 5.78 6.83 -4.80
N VAL A 54 5.95 6.91 -3.48
CA VAL A 54 5.65 8.13 -2.70
C VAL A 54 6.87 8.50 -1.89
N ALA A 55 7.41 9.70 -2.13
CA ALA A 55 8.60 10.19 -1.47
C ALA A 55 8.26 10.84 -0.11
N ALA A 56 7.18 11.64 -0.09
CA ALA A 56 6.71 12.28 1.12
C ALA A 56 5.20 12.54 1.09
N THR A 57 4.60 12.60 2.27
CA THR A 57 3.24 13.12 2.46
C THR A 57 3.33 14.38 3.30
N ALA A 58 2.76 15.48 2.81
CA ALA A 58 2.68 16.74 3.53
C ALA A 58 1.24 17.04 3.97
N TYR A 59 1.13 17.64 5.15
CA TYR A 59 -0.11 18.09 5.76
C TYR A 59 -0.01 19.60 5.95
N ILE A 60 -1.00 20.32 5.44
CA ILE A 60 -1.03 21.79 5.45
C ILE A 60 -2.33 22.23 6.10
N TRP A 61 -2.25 22.76 7.30
CA TRP A 61 -3.36 23.37 8.00
C TRP A 61 -3.42 24.87 7.72
N ARG A 62 -4.62 25.40 7.49
CA ARG A 62 -4.89 26.84 7.41
C ARG A 62 -6.06 27.21 8.34
N ARG A 63 -5.91 28.34 9.04
CA ARG A 63 -6.93 28.84 9.97
C ARG A 63 -8.25 29.10 9.23
N GLY A 64 -9.30 28.40 9.62
CA GLY A 64 -10.63 28.50 9.01
C GLY A 64 -10.88 27.58 7.81
N GLU A 65 -9.86 26.88 7.31
CA GLU A 65 -9.98 25.93 6.17
C GLU A 65 -9.69 24.47 6.58
N GLY A 66 -8.91 24.25 7.64
CA GLY A 66 -8.51 22.92 8.09
C GLY A 66 -7.30 22.35 7.35
N THR A 67 -7.09 21.03 7.46
CA THR A 67 -5.87 20.35 7.04
C THR A 67 -6.04 19.65 5.70
N GLY A 68 -5.36 20.19 4.68
CA GLY A 68 -5.13 19.53 3.40
C GLY A 68 -4.06 18.44 3.49
N ARG A 69 -4.07 17.52 2.52
CA ARG A 69 -2.99 16.54 2.32
C ARG A 69 -2.44 16.67 0.91
N VAL A 70 -1.13 16.76 0.79
CA VAL A 70 -0.39 16.79 -0.47
C VAL A 70 0.54 15.58 -0.51
N ILE A 71 0.62 14.90 -1.65
CA ILE A 71 1.50 13.75 -1.86
C ILE A 71 2.57 14.18 -2.85
N ALA A 72 3.84 13.98 -2.49
CA ALA A 72 4.97 14.22 -3.37
C ALA A 72 5.52 12.89 -3.90
N THR A 73 5.68 12.78 -5.21
CA THR A 73 6.36 11.65 -5.86
C THR A 73 7.88 11.81 -5.82
N TRP A 74 8.61 10.73 -6.09
CA TRP A 74 10.09 10.78 -6.15
C TRP A 74 10.60 11.74 -7.23
N GLU A 75 9.99 11.71 -8.41
CA GLU A 75 10.29 12.63 -9.53
C GLU A 75 10.14 14.10 -9.13
N GLN A 76 9.09 14.45 -8.37
CA GLN A 76 8.89 15.81 -7.86
C GLN A 76 9.96 16.20 -6.85
N THR A 77 10.41 15.28 -6.00
CA THR A 77 11.46 15.58 -5.00
C THR A 77 12.87 15.69 -5.60
N GLU A 78 13.09 15.13 -6.79
CA GLU A 78 14.36 15.25 -7.53
C GLU A 78 14.43 16.54 -8.36
N ASN A 79 13.32 17.25 -8.55
CA ASN A 79 13.30 18.53 -9.23
C ASN A 79 14.06 19.60 -8.41
N PRO A 80 15.12 20.23 -8.96
CA PRO A 80 15.86 21.30 -8.29
C PRO A 80 14.99 22.49 -7.87
N GLU A 81 13.98 22.84 -8.66
CA GLU A 81 13.04 23.94 -8.35
C GLU A 81 12.15 23.60 -7.15
N PHE A 82 11.83 22.32 -6.95
CA PHE A 82 11.08 21.85 -5.78
C PHE A 82 11.90 22.02 -4.49
N ASN A 83 13.22 21.89 -4.60
CA ASN A 83 14.15 22.02 -3.47
C ASN A 83 14.67 23.46 -3.26
N ASP A 84 14.39 24.39 -4.18
CA ASP A 84 14.72 25.82 -4.02
C ASP A 84 13.69 26.53 -3.14
N ASN A 85 13.66 26.15 -1.87
CA ASN A 85 12.73 26.70 -0.90
C ASN A 85 13.36 26.76 0.50
N PRO A 86 12.88 27.68 1.37
CA PRO A 86 13.46 27.93 2.68
C PRO A 86 13.35 26.73 3.63
N LEU A 87 12.38 25.85 3.41
CA LEU A 87 12.18 24.66 4.22
C LEU A 87 13.23 23.59 3.90
N ALA A 88 13.58 23.41 2.62
CA ALA A 88 14.67 22.54 2.20
C ALA A 88 16.02 23.05 2.72
N GLN A 89 16.26 24.37 2.66
CA GLN A 89 17.47 24.96 3.25
C GLN A 89 17.53 24.81 4.77
N ALA A 90 16.42 25.02 5.47
CA ALA A 90 16.34 24.79 6.91
C ALA A 90 16.65 23.32 7.28
N MET A 91 16.19 22.36 6.47
CA MET A 91 16.49 20.94 6.69
C MET A 91 17.96 20.58 6.42
N ALA A 92 18.59 21.19 5.41
CA ALA A 92 20.01 20.98 5.13
C ALA A 92 20.91 21.57 6.23
N ARG A 93 20.58 22.76 6.73
CA ARG A 93 21.33 23.39 7.84
C ARG A 93 21.14 22.70 9.18
N ALA A 94 20.06 21.93 9.34
CA ALA A 94 19.88 21.15 10.56
C ALA A 94 21.01 20.13 10.78
N ASP A 95 21.78 19.73 9.76
CA ASP A 95 22.95 18.84 9.95
C ASP A 95 24.02 19.48 10.84
N GLU A 96 23.98 20.80 11.02
CA GLU A 96 24.82 21.59 11.92
C GLU A 96 24.18 21.80 13.31
N GLY A 97 23.00 21.24 13.58
CA GLY A 97 22.31 21.28 14.89
C GLY A 97 20.78 21.37 14.82
N ASP A 98 20.11 21.40 15.98
CA ASP A 98 18.65 21.55 16.09
C ASP A 98 18.20 23.01 15.87
N GLN A 99 18.41 23.50 14.64
CA GLN A 99 18.26 24.91 14.32
C GLN A 99 16.81 25.26 13.93
N ILE A 100 16.25 26.23 14.65
CA ILE A 100 15.03 26.92 14.24
C ILE A 100 15.43 27.99 13.21
N THR A 101 14.86 27.91 12.02
CA THR A 101 15.00 28.95 10.98
C THR A 101 13.82 29.89 11.07
N ARG A 102 14.07 31.19 11.21
CA ARG A 102 13.02 32.21 11.30
C ARG A 102 13.26 33.33 10.30
N ARG A 103 12.19 33.77 9.63
CA ARG A 103 12.23 34.89 8.69
C ARG A 103 11.02 35.80 8.88
N ARG A 104 11.30 37.05 9.25
CA ARG A 104 10.33 38.14 9.25
C ARG A 104 9.90 38.45 7.81
N LEU A 105 8.59 38.54 7.58
CA LEU A 105 7.97 38.79 6.27
C LEU A 105 7.39 40.21 6.16
N ASP A 106 7.40 40.98 7.26
CA ASP A 106 7.03 42.38 7.34
C ASP A 106 8.13 43.34 6.84
N VAL A 107 9.03 42.85 5.98
CA VAL A 107 10.07 43.60 5.25
C VAL A 107 9.65 43.86 3.80
N PRO A 108 10.23 44.83 3.08
CA PRO A 108 10.00 45.01 1.64
C PRO A 108 10.15 43.71 0.83
N GLU A 109 9.34 43.54 -0.22
CA GLU A 109 9.23 42.28 -0.97
C GLU A 109 10.50 41.92 -1.75
N ASP A 110 11.27 42.93 -2.16
CA ASP A 110 12.59 42.81 -2.80
C ASP A 110 13.69 42.31 -1.84
N GLU A 111 13.48 42.44 -0.53
CA GLU A 111 14.37 41.85 0.48
C GLU A 111 14.09 40.36 0.73
N LEU A 112 13.00 39.81 0.21
CA LEU A 112 12.64 38.40 0.38
C LEU A 112 13.31 37.54 -0.69
N GLU A 113 14.13 36.61 -0.22
CA GLU A 113 15.03 35.78 -1.02
C GLU A 113 14.32 34.65 -1.79
N PHE A 114 13.15 34.20 -1.34
CA PHE A 114 12.37 33.13 -1.98
C PHE A 114 11.00 33.62 -2.45
N GLU A 115 10.54 33.14 -3.61
CA GLU A 115 9.19 33.46 -4.10
C GLU A 115 8.10 33.02 -3.13
N ILE A 116 8.30 31.89 -2.43
CA ILE A 116 7.33 31.43 -1.43
C ILE A 116 7.18 32.41 -0.25
N PHE A 117 8.24 33.13 0.14
CA PHE A 117 8.14 34.18 1.16
C PHE A 117 7.37 35.39 0.64
N ARG A 118 7.60 35.78 -0.62
CA ARG A 118 6.82 36.84 -1.29
C ARG A 118 5.35 36.47 -1.36
N GLN A 119 5.04 35.22 -1.72
CA GLN A 119 3.68 34.70 -1.70
C GLN A 119 3.06 34.79 -0.30
N PHE A 120 3.73 34.29 0.75
CA PHE A 120 3.22 34.39 2.12
C PHE A 120 2.98 35.84 2.56
N LYS A 121 3.87 36.77 2.17
CA LYS A 121 3.67 38.20 2.41
C LYS A 121 2.42 38.73 1.70
N ARG A 122 2.21 38.38 0.42
CA ARG A 122 0.99 38.77 -0.35
C ARG A 122 -0.28 38.17 0.26
N GLU A 123 -0.18 37.00 0.89
CA GLU A 123 -1.26 36.37 1.68
C GLU A 123 -1.45 37.00 3.08
N GLY A 124 -0.67 38.03 3.43
CA GLY A 124 -0.82 38.79 4.69
C GLY A 124 -0.03 38.24 5.88
N MET A 125 0.84 37.25 5.67
CA MET A 125 1.67 36.69 6.74
C MET A 125 2.85 37.61 7.07
N THR A 126 3.19 37.70 8.35
CA THR A 126 4.21 38.62 8.89
C THR A 126 5.46 37.91 9.39
N ASP A 127 5.41 36.60 9.63
CA ASP A 127 6.56 35.82 10.10
C ASP A 127 6.46 34.36 9.67
N TYR A 128 7.62 33.75 9.48
CA TYR A 128 7.81 32.37 9.09
C TYR A 128 8.80 31.72 10.04
N VAL A 129 8.44 30.56 10.57
CA VAL A 129 9.33 29.74 11.40
C VAL A 129 9.33 28.33 10.84
N ALA A 130 10.51 27.76 10.59
CA ALA A 130 10.72 26.37 10.24
C ALA A 130 11.61 25.70 11.27
N MET A 131 11.28 24.45 11.58
CA MET A 131 12.04 23.62 12.50
C MET A 131 11.92 22.15 12.09
N PRO A 132 12.95 21.33 12.29
CA PRO A 132 12.89 19.92 11.95
C PRO A 132 12.09 19.17 13.02
N LEU A 133 11.21 18.27 12.56
CA LEU A 133 10.69 17.18 13.38
C LEU A 133 11.68 16.02 13.24
N VAL A 134 12.43 15.74 14.30
CA VAL A 134 13.57 14.80 14.28
C VAL A 134 13.16 13.47 14.90
N PHE A 135 13.25 12.39 14.13
CA PHE A 135 13.04 11.02 14.61
C PHE A 135 14.27 10.47 15.33
N SER A 136 14.07 9.42 16.14
CA SER A 136 15.13 8.79 16.93
C SER A 136 16.28 8.20 16.11
N ASP A 137 16.02 7.87 14.84
CA ASP A 137 17.04 7.40 13.89
C ASP A 137 17.77 8.53 13.13
N GLY A 138 17.53 9.78 13.52
CA GLY A 138 18.14 10.96 12.91
C GLY A 138 17.43 11.46 11.65
N ARG A 139 16.40 10.77 11.14
CA ARG A 139 15.61 11.29 10.01
C ARG A 139 14.93 12.60 10.42
N ARG A 140 14.95 13.57 9.49
CA ARG A 140 14.34 14.89 9.69
C ARG A 140 13.18 15.10 8.75
N ASN A 141 12.09 15.56 9.33
CA ASN A 141 10.84 15.82 8.68
C ASN A 141 10.55 17.32 8.75
N PRO A 142 10.33 17.99 7.62
CA PRO A 142 10.19 19.43 7.63
C PRO A 142 8.88 19.88 8.27
N THR A 143 8.96 20.85 9.19
CA THR A 143 7.79 21.56 9.71
C THR A 143 7.97 23.06 9.59
N SER A 144 6.86 23.78 9.39
CA SER A 144 6.88 25.24 9.46
C SER A 144 5.54 25.81 9.92
N PHE A 145 5.61 26.98 10.53
CA PHE A 145 4.47 27.75 11.00
C PHE A 145 4.57 29.17 10.47
N GLN A 146 3.43 29.76 10.16
CA GLN A 146 3.31 31.15 9.76
C GLN A 146 2.25 31.85 10.60
N THR A 147 2.39 33.16 10.76
CA THR A 147 1.44 34.02 11.49
C THR A 147 1.13 35.27 10.69
N ASP A 148 -0.04 35.83 10.94
CA ASP A 148 -0.49 37.15 10.48
C ASP A 148 -0.51 38.19 11.61
N ALA A 149 0.00 37.84 12.80
CA ALA A 149 0.05 38.77 13.93
C ALA A 149 0.96 39.97 13.62
N PRO A 150 0.56 41.21 13.99
CA PRO A 150 1.44 42.36 13.87
C PRO A 150 2.75 42.14 14.65
N GLY A 151 3.89 42.35 13.99
CA GLY A 151 5.21 42.08 14.59
C GLY A 151 5.55 40.59 14.72
N GLY A 152 4.76 39.70 14.12
CA GLY A 152 4.98 38.27 13.98
C GLY A 152 4.98 37.49 15.31
N PHE A 153 5.68 36.35 15.34
CA PHE A 153 5.76 35.54 16.55
C PHE A 153 6.53 36.27 17.67
N SER A 154 6.23 36.00 18.93
CA SER A 154 7.16 36.31 20.03
C SER A 154 8.18 35.19 20.18
N ASP A 155 9.31 35.43 20.84
CA ASP A 155 10.28 34.37 21.13
C ASP A 155 9.67 33.26 22.01
N SER A 156 8.70 33.63 22.86
CA SER A 156 7.93 32.67 23.65
C SER A 156 7.02 31.78 22.81
N ASP A 157 6.50 32.29 21.69
CA ASP A 157 5.71 31.50 20.73
C ASP A 157 6.60 30.51 19.99
N VAL A 158 7.78 30.96 19.53
CA VAL A 158 8.74 30.11 18.84
C VAL A 158 9.24 28.98 19.74
N ALA A 159 9.57 29.28 21.00
CA ALA A 159 9.96 28.27 21.98
C ALA A 159 8.82 27.27 22.26
N ALA A 160 7.58 27.75 22.38
CA ALA A 160 6.44 26.87 22.60
C ALA A 160 6.14 25.96 21.39
N LEU A 161 6.29 26.48 20.16
CA LEU A 161 6.18 25.68 18.95
C LEU A 161 7.27 24.59 18.90
N LYS A 162 8.50 24.91 19.32
CA LYS A 162 9.58 23.93 19.41
C LYS A 162 9.25 22.80 20.39
N ASP A 163 8.80 23.13 21.60
CA ASP A 163 8.38 22.14 22.59
C ASP A 163 7.28 21.21 22.03
N VAL A 164 6.33 21.78 21.27
CA VAL A 164 5.25 21.03 20.63
C VAL A 164 5.78 20.11 19.53
N ILE A 165 6.70 20.57 18.68
CA ILE A 165 7.31 19.75 17.62
C ILE A 165 8.13 18.60 18.21
N ASP A 166 8.89 18.87 19.27
CA ASP A 166 9.70 17.83 19.95
C ASP A 166 8.83 16.74 20.57
N MET A 167 7.68 17.11 21.14
CA MET A 167 6.73 16.14 21.68
C MET A 167 5.95 15.42 20.58
N LEU A 168 5.67 16.09 19.46
CA LEU A 168 5.01 15.51 18.31
C LEU A 168 5.89 14.47 17.61
N ALA A 169 7.21 14.68 17.60
CA ALA A 169 8.18 13.84 16.91
C ALA A 169 8.06 12.33 17.21
N PRO A 170 8.14 11.86 18.47
CA PRO A 170 8.03 10.43 18.78
C PRO A 170 6.65 9.85 18.48
N ILE A 171 5.58 10.68 18.53
CA ILE A 171 4.21 10.24 18.21
C ILE A 171 4.10 9.98 16.71
N VAL A 172 4.58 10.93 15.89
CA VAL A 172 4.58 10.80 14.43
C VAL A 172 5.55 9.70 13.97
N GLU A 173 6.69 9.53 14.65
CA GLU A 173 7.64 8.44 14.39
C GLU A 173 6.99 7.08 14.60
N THR A 174 6.31 6.90 15.75
CA THR A 174 5.62 5.66 16.09
C THR A 174 4.55 5.33 15.05
N GLU A 175 3.70 6.29 14.68
CA GLU A 175 2.68 6.09 13.64
C GLU A 175 3.32 5.81 12.27
N SER A 176 4.42 6.48 11.92
CA SER A 176 5.15 6.24 10.67
C SER A 176 5.74 4.83 10.61
N ALA A 177 6.28 4.33 11.73
CA ALA A 177 6.77 2.96 11.85
C ALA A 177 5.62 1.95 11.70
N TYR A 178 4.49 2.15 12.38
CA TYR A 178 3.32 1.28 12.25
C TYR A 178 2.73 1.29 10.84
N ARG A 179 2.68 2.45 10.18
CA ARG A 179 2.25 2.55 8.78
C ARG A 179 3.18 1.79 7.84
N THR A 180 4.48 1.93 8.04
CA THR A 180 5.49 1.19 7.26
C THR A 180 5.33 -0.31 7.46
N ALA A 181 5.25 -0.79 8.71
CA ALA A 181 5.04 -2.20 9.02
C ALA A 181 3.75 -2.73 8.37
N ARG A 182 2.64 -1.97 8.46
CA ARG A 182 1.37 -2.30 7.80
C ARG A 182 1.50 -2.39 6.29
N GLN A 183 2.19 -1.44 5.66
CA GLN A 183 2.38 -1.42 4.21
C GLN A 183 3.25 -2.58 3.75
N VAL A 184 4.42 -2.78 4.36
CA VAL A 184 5.33 -3.90 4.04
C VAL A 184 4.59 -5.23 4.17
N VAL A 185 3.95 -5.46 5.31
CA VAL A 185 3.22 -6.71 5.53
C VAL A 185 2.07 -6.87 4.54
N ARG A 186 1.32 -5.80 4.21
CA ARG A 186 0.26 -5.88 3.19
C ARG A 186 0.79 -6.19 1.79
N THR A 187 1.93 -5.61 1.41
CA THR A 187 2.53 -5.78 0.07
C THR A 187 3.11 -7.18 -0.09
N TYR A 188 3.78 -7.73 0.91
CA TYR A 188 4.48 -9.02 0.80
C TYR A 188 3.71 -10.22 1.32
N VAL A 189 2.73 -10.01 2.20
CA VAL A 189 1.94 -11.10 2.83
C VAL A 189 0.48 -11.08 2.37
N GLY A 190 -0.01 -9.96 1.83
CA GLY A 190 -1.41 -9.79 1.42
C GLY A 190 -2.23 -9.00 2.45
N ARG A 191 -3.35 -8.43 1.99
CA ARG A 191 -4.12 -7.44 2.76
C ARG A 191 -4.71 -8.02 4.05
N ARG A 192 -5.34 -9.19 3.96
CA ARG A 192 -6.09 -9.81 5.07
C ARG A 192 -5.15 -10.60 5.96
N THR A 193 -4.35 -11.46 5.35
CA THR A 193 -3.27 -12.19 6.04
C THR A 193 -2.37 -11.26 6.82
N GLY A 194 -1.92 -10.19 6.18
CA GLY A 194 -1.08 -9.20 6.80
C GLY A 194 -1.71 -8.53 8.02
N ALA A 195 -3.01 -8.23 7.97
CA ALA A 195 -3.74 -7.70 9.12
C ALA A 195 -3.81 -8.71 10.28
N ARG A 196 -4.01 -10.00 9.99
CA ARG A 196 -4.03 -11.08 11.01
C ARG A 196 -2.65 -11.30 11.64
N VAL A 197 -1.57 -11.17 10.86
CA VAL A 197 -0.20 -11.20 11.37
C VAL A 197 0.06 -10.02 12.31
N LEU A 198 -0.34 -8.80 11.91
CA LEU A 198 -0.12 -7.59 12.69
C LEU A 198 -0.96 -7.50 13.97
N SER A 199 -2.12 -8.15 14.01
CA SER A 199 -2.94 -8.23 15.22
C SER A 199 -2.44 -9.27 16.23
N GLY A 200 -1.40 -10.03 15.89
CA GLY A 200 -0.89 -11.12 16.73
C GLY A 200 -1.85 -12.29 16.85
N ALA A 201 -2.86 -12.38 15.97
CA ALA A 201 -3.93 -13.37 16.07
C ALA A 201 -3.46 -14.80 15.73
N ILE A 202 -2.21 -15.00 15.30
CA ILE A 202 -1.75 -16.28 14.72
C ILE A 202 -0.33 -16.60 15.19
N THR A 203 -0.20 -17.69 15.94
CA THR A 203 1.07 -18.30 16.35
C THR A 203 1.49 -19.39 15.37
N ARG A 204 2.75 -19.83 15.42
CA ARG A 204 3.24 -20.93 14.58
C ARG A 204 2.44 -22.20 14.84
N GLY A 205 1.92 -22.82 13.77
CA GLY A 205 1.06 -24.01 13.88
C GLY A 205 -0.38 -23.71 14.28
N SER A 206 -0.74 -22.44 14.52
CA SER A 206 -2.13 -22.02 14.48
C SER A 206 -2.54 -21.80 13.02
N GLY A 207 -3.70 -22.33 12.70
CA GLY A 207 -4.35 -22.24 11.41
C GLY A 207 -5.76 -22.78 11.55
N GLU A 208 -6.59 -22.52 10.56
CA GLU A 208 -7.97 -22.99 10.52
C GLU A 208 -8.23 -23.74 9.22
N THR A 209 -9.17 -24.68 9.26
CA THR A 209 -9.64 -25.32 8.04
C THR A 209 -10.70 -24.43 7.42
N ILE A 210 -10.47 -24.00 6.19
CA ILE A 210 -11.41 -23.20 5.40
C ILE A 210 -11.82 -23.97 4.14
N ASP A 211 -13.04 -23.73 3.68
CA ASP A 211 -13.43 -24.09 2.31
C ASP A 211 -13.15 -22.90 1.40
N ALA A 212 -12.41 -23.15 0.32
CA ALA A 212 -11.99 -22.10 -0.58
C ALA A 212 -11.97 -22.57 -2.03
N ILE A 213 -12.19 -21.61 -2.94
CA ILE A 213 -11.83 -21.77 -4.34
C ILE A 213 -10.36 -21.41 -4.46
N ILE A 214 -9.57 -22.39 -4.86
CA ILE A 214 -8.14 -22.27 -5.11
C ILE A 214 -7.97 -21.85 -6.56
N TRP A 215 -7.27 -20.75 -6.73
CA TRP A 215 -6.85 -20.20 -8.00
C TRP A 215 -5.36 -20.47 -8.16
N TYR A 216 -5.01 -21.30 -9.15
CA TYR A 216 -3.63 -21.59 -9.49
C TYR A 216 -3.40 -21.26 -10.95
N CYS A 217 -2.47 -20.36 -11.26
CA CYS A 217 -2.09 -20.06 -12.64
C CYS A 217 -0.59 -20.09 -12.82
N ASP A 218 -0.17 -20.36 -14.05
CA ASP A 218 1.24 -20.48 -14.42
C ASP A 218 1.48 -19.94 -15.84
N LEU A 219 2.71 -19.50 -16.13
CA LEU A 219 3.10 -19.12 -17.49
C LEU A 219 3.44 -20.37 -18.31
N ARG A 220 3.00 -20.39 -19.56
CA ARG A 220 3.35 -21.45 -20.50
C ARG A 220 4.73 -21.18 -21.09
N GLY A 221 5.57 -22.21 -21.10
CA GLY A 221 6.88 -22.15 -21.74
C GLY A 221 7.87 -21.21 -21.04
N PHE A 222 7.69 -20.92 -19.75
CA PHE A 222 8.55 -19.99 -19.01
C PHE A 222 10.02 -20.36 -19.03
N THR A 223 10.38 -21.64 -18.94
CA THR A 223 11.79 -22.07 -19.07
C THR A 223 12.41 -21.62 -20.41
N SER A 224 11.65 -21.70 -21.50
CA SER A 224 12.11 -21.21 -22.80
C SER A 224 12.23 -19.69 -22.83
N LEU A 225 11.33 -18.98 -22.15
CA LEU A 225 11.39 -17.51 -22.01
C LEU A 225 12.64 -17.09 -21.19
N THR A 226 12.94 -17.78 -20.10
CA THR A 226 14.12 -17.49 -19.27
C THR A 226 15.45 -17.69 -20.01
N ASP A 227 15.49 -18.65 -20.95
CA ASP A 227 16.71 -18.93 -21.72
C ASP A 227 16.90 -17.97 -22.91
N SER A 228 15.84 -17.30 -23.35
CA SER A 228 15.83 -16.51 -24.61
C SER A 228 15.68 -15.00 -24.41
N LEU A 229 15.10 -14.56 -23.29
CA LEU A 229 14.85 -13.14 -23.04
C LEU A 229 15.93 -12.47 -22.17
N PRO A 230 16.30 -11.22 -22.48
CA PRO A 230 17.00 -10.36 -21.55
C PRO A 230 16.23 -10.20 -20.23
N GLY A 231 16.96 -10.07 -19.11
CA GLY A 231 16.37 -10.07 -17.77
C GLY A 231 15.36 -8.93 -17.51
N ASP A 232 15.58 -7.76 -18.10
CA ASP A 232 14.64 -6.63 -18.04
C ASP A 232 13.32 -6.93 -18.75
N GLN A 233 13.37 -7.52 -19.95
CA GLN A 233 12.19 -7.92 -20.71
C GLN A 233 11.41 -9.07 -20.04
N LEU A 234 12.13 -9.99 -19.40
CA LEU A 234 11.52 -11.07 -18.63
C LEU A 234 10.78 -10.53 -17.40
N LEU A 235 11.42 -9.63 -16.64
CA LEU A 235 10.79 -8.99 -15.48
C LEU A 235 9.55 -8.18 -15.86
N ASP A 236 9.64 -7.45 -16.96
CA ASP A 236 8.54 -6.67 -17.52
C ASP A 236 7.39 -7.55 -18.05
N LEU A 237 7.68 -8.74 -18.59
CA LEU A 237 6.66 -9.76 -18.89
C LEU A 237 6.00 -10.31 -17.62
N LEU A 238 6.79 -10.68 -16.62
CA LEU A 238 6.30 -11.22 -15.35
C LEU A 238 5.43 -10.21 -14.59
N ASN A 239 5.85 -8.95 -14.54
CA ASN A 239 5.10 -7.90 -13.87
C ASN A 239 3.73 -7.67 -14.54
N ASP A 240 3.68 -7.60 -15.87
CA ASP A 240 2.42 -7.48 -16.61
C ASP A 240 1.48 -8.66 -16.33
N TYR A 241 2.01 -9.88 -16.36
CA TYR A 241 1.26 -11.09 -16.08
C TYR A 241 0.69 -11.11 -14.65
N PHE A 242 1.53 -10.87 -13.65
CA PHE A 242 1.11 -10.87 -12.25
C PHE A 242 0.17 -9.71 -11.93
N GLU A 243 0.35 -8.53 -12.53
CA GLU A 243 -0.58 -7.40 -12.36
C GLU A 243 -2.00 -7.78 -12.81
N ILE A 244 -2.12 -8.42 -13.98
CA ILE A 244 -3.42 -8.85 -14.51
C ILE A 244 -4.04 -9.95 -13.64
N MET A 245 -3.28 -10.99 -13.30
CA MET A 245 -3.79 -12.13 -12.53
C MET A 245 -4.12 -11.77 -11.09
N ALA A 246 -3.22 -11.07 -10.38
CA ALA A 246 -3.46 -10.63 -9.02
C ALA A 246 -4.58 -9.58 -8.97
N GLY A 247 -4.66 -8.69 -9.97
CA GLY A 247 -5.75 -7.73 -10.12
C GLY A 247 -7.10 -8.42 -10.18
N ALA A 248 -7.27 -9.42 -11.05
CA ALA A 248 -8.52 -10.17 -11.18
C ALA A 248 -8.94 -10.88 -9.88
N VAL A 249 -7.99 -11.49 -9.16
CA VAL A 249 -8.24 -12.11 -7.85
C VAL A 249 -8.70 -11.08 -6.83
N THR A 250 -7.98 -9.97 -6.71
CA THR A 250 -8.25 -8.96 -5.68
C THR A 250 -9.54 -8.17 -5.93
N GLU A 251 -9.93 -7.96 -7.19
CA GLU A 251 -11.18 -7.28 -7.58
C GLU A 251 -12.44 -8.00 -7.10
N VAL A 252 -12.39 -9.32 -6.99
CA VAL A 252 -13.52 -10.11 -6.47
C VAL A 252 -13.43 -10.37 -4.97
N GLY A 253 -12.39 -9.88 -4.27
CA GLY A 253 -12.20 -10.13 -2.84
C GLY A 253 -11.32 -11.35 -2.52
N GLY A 254 -10.74 -12.00 -3.54
CA GLY A 254 -9.78 -13.07 -3.35
C GLY A 254 -8.44 -12.58 -2.80
N GLU A 255 -7.65 -13.52 -2.30
CA GLU A 255 -6.36 -13.28 -1.67
C GLU A 255 -5.24 -14.01 -2.40
N VAL A 256 -4.29 -13.24 -2.95
CA VAL A 256 -3.03 -13.79 -3.50
C VAL A 256 -2.14 -14.14 -2.33
N LEU A 257 -1.76 -15.41 -2.22
CA LEU A 257 -0.96 -15.93 -1.12
C LEU A 257 0.53 -15.85 -1.42
N LYS A 258 0.93 -16.29 -2.62
CA LYS A 258 2.33 -16.23 -3.05
C LYS A 258 2.49 -16.38 -4.55
N PHE A 259 3.63 -15.88 -5.01
CA PHE A 259 4.21 -16.19 -6.31
C PHE A 259 5.27 -17.29 -6.14
N ILE A 260 5.28 -18.28 -7.04
CA ILE A 260 6.16 -19.45 -7.01
C ILE A 260 6.85 -19.56 -8.37
N GLY A 261 7.96 -18.82 -8.53
CA GLY A 261 8.55 -18.64 -9.86
C GLY A 261 7.60 -17.80 -10.72
N ASP A 262 7.13 -18.39 -11.81
CA ASP A 262 6.11 -17.88 -12.73
C ASP A 262 4.67 -18.26 -12.36
N ALA A 263 4.48 -19.14 -11.38
CA ALA A 263 3.15 -19.49 -10.90
C ALA A 263 2.63 -18.52 -9.84
N MET A 264 1.30 -18.42 -9.74
CA MET A 264 0.60 -17.70 -8.67
C MET A 264 -0.41 -18.62 -7.98
N LEU A 265 -0.36 -18.64 -6.64
CA LEU A 265 -1.36 -19.30 -5.80
C LEU A 265 -2.21 -18.24 -5.09
N ALA A 266 -3.52 -18.32 -5.29
CA ALA A 266 -4.51 -17.47 -4.66
C ALA A 266 -5.70 -18.30 -4.17
N ILE A 267 -6.48 -17.72 -3.26
CA ILE A 267 -7.71 -18.33 -2.74
C ILE A 267 -8.86 -17.33 -2.70
N TYR A 268 -10.08 -17.85 -2.80
CA TYR A 268 -11.31 -17.17 -2.43
C TYR A 268 -11.97 -18.02 -1.33
N GLU A 269 -12.04 -17.50 -0.11
CA GLU A 269 -12.69 -18.21 1.00
C GLU A 269 -14.22 -18.11 0.90
N LEU A 270 -14.93 -19.22 1.08
CA LEU A 270 -16.38 -19.22 0.95
C LEU A 270 -17.07 -18.43 2.06
N ASN A 271 -16.67 -18.61 3.32
CA ASN A 271 -17.27 -17.93 4.48
C ASN A 271 -16.47 -16.69 4.91
N ASP A 272 -16.05 -15.87 3.96
CA ASP A 272 -15.42 -14.59 4.30
C ASP A 272 -16.41 -13.64 5.02
N GLU A 273 -15.92 -12.50 5.50
CA GLU A 273 -16.75 -11.52 6.22
C GLU A 273 -17.94 -10.99 5.38
N GLU A 274 -17.93 -11.21 4.05
CA GLU A 274 -19.00 -10.82 3.14
C GLU A 274 -20.11 -11.89 3.02
N GLY A 275 -19.93 -13.08 3.59
CA GLY A 275 -20.98 -14.09 3.72
C GLY A 275 -21.37 -14.77 2.41
N GLY A 276 -20.41 -15.05 1.53
CA GLY A 276 -20.63 -15.77 0.27
C GLY A 276 -21.03 -17.24 0.48
N ASP A 277 -21.84 -17.79 -0.42
CA ASP A 277 -22.01 -19.25 -0.55
C ASP A 277 -21.13 -19.79 -1.70
N ALA A 278 -21.01 -21.12 -1.78
CA ALA A 278 -20.19 -21.76 -2.82
C ALA A 278 -20.60 -21.35 -4.25
N ALA A 279 -21.88 -21.06 -4.48
CA ALA A 279 -22.40 -20.70 -5.80
C ALA A 279 -21.99 -19.29 -6.21
N SER A 280 -22.17 -18.32 -5.32
CA SER A 280 -21.74 -16.93 -5.51
C SER A 280 -20.23 -16.84 -5.70
N CYS A 281 -19.46 -17.52 -4.84
CA CYS A 281 -18.00 -17.54 -4.94
C CYS A 281 -17.54 -18.15 -6.28
N SER A 282 -18.16 -19.25 -6.70
CA SER A 282 -17.81 -19.93 -7.96
C SER A 282 -18.16 -19.08 -9.18
N ALA A 283 -19.30 -18.38 -9.18
CA ALA A 283 -19.66 -17.44 -10.23
C ALA A 283 -18.67 -16.27 -10.33
N LYS A 284 -18.35 -15.62 -9.20
CA LYS A 284 -17.44 -14.47 -9.14
C LYS A 284 -16.03 -14.85 -9.60
N THR A 285 -15.49 -15.95 -9.08
CA THR A 285 -14.13 -16.40 -9.44
C THR A 285 -14.03 -16.83 -10.90
N LEU A 286 -15.05 -17.49 -11.45
CA LEU A 286 -15.08 -17.80 -12.88
C LEU A 286 -15.17 -16.53 -13.75
N ALA A 287 -15.99 -15.55 -13.36
CA ALA A 287 -16.06 -14.28 -14.06
C ALA A 287 -14.70 -13.55 -14.03
N ALA A 288 -14.04 -13.50 -12.87
CA ALA A 288 -12.70 -12.95 -12.75
C ALA A 288 -11.68 -13.68 -13.63
N ALA A 289 -11.75 -15.02 -13.71
CA ALA A 289 -10.89 -15.82 -14.58
C ALA A 289 -11.05 -15.45 -16.06
N ARG A 290 -12.30 -15.25 -16.52
CA ARG A 290 -12.60 -14.79 -17.88
C ARG A 290 -12.07 -13.37 -18.13
N THR A 291 -12.33 -12.45 -17.21
CA THR A 291 -11.84 -11.06 -17.30
C THR A 291 -10.30 -11.01 -17.30
N ALA A 292 -9.62 -11.83 -16.50
CA ALA A 292 -8.16 -11.93 -16.53
C ALA A 292 -7.69 -12.37 -17.92
N ARG A 293 -8.35 -13.35 -18.53
CA ARG A 293 -8.02 -13.82 -19.88
C ARG A 293 -8.20 -12.71 -20.93
N GLU A 294 -9.32 -12.00 -20.90
CA GLU A 294 -9.59 -10.88 -21.81
C GLU A 294 -8.53 -9.78 -21.68
N ARG A 295 -8.10 -9.48 -20.45
CA ARG A 295 -7.03 -8.50 -20.18
C ARG A 295 -5.67 -8.97 -20.68
N ILE A 296 -5.36 -10.26 -20.59
CA ILE A 296 -4.16 -10.86 -21.18
C ILE A 296 -4.21 -10.74 -22.70
N ASP A 297 -5.34 -11.04 -23.34
CA ASP A 297 -5.47 -10.94 -24.80
C ASP A 297 -5.32 -9.47 -25.27
N ALA A 298 -5.89 -8.51 -24.53
CA ALA A 298 -5.70 -7.08 -24.80
C ALA A 298 -4.23 -6.64 -24.62
N ARG A 299 -3.58 -7.03 -23.50
CA ARG A 299 -2.17 -6.72 -23.26
C ARG A 299 -1.26 -7.38 -24.31
N ASN A 300 -1.61 -8.58 -24.77
CA ASN A 300 -0.88 -9.25 -25.84
C ASN A 300 -0.99 -8.52 -27.17
N ALA A 301 -2.14 -7.92 -27.50
CA ALA A 301 -2.26 -7.08 -28.69
C ALA A 301 -1.30 -5.86 -28.62
N GLU A 302 -1.20 -5.21 -27.46
CA GLU A 302 -0.24 -4.11 -27.22
C GLU A 302 1.21 -4.58 -27.33
N ARG A 303 1.54 -5.71 -26.69
CA ARG A 303 2.89 -6.30 -26.73
C ARG A 303 3.27 -6.71 -28.14
N GLN A 304 2.37 -7.33 -28.89
CA GLN A 304 2.57 -7.71 -30.28
C GLN A 304 2.84 -6.49 -31.16
N ALA A 305 2.06 -5.43 -31.02
CA ALA A 305 2.26 -4.18 -31.76
C ALA A 305 3.63 -3.52 -31.44
N ALA A 306 4.13 -3.73 -30.21
CA ALA A 306 5.45 -3.29 -29.79
C ALA A 306 6.59 -4.28 -30.09
N GLY A 307 6.31 -5.41 -30.76
CA GLY A 307 7.30 -6.47 -31.03
C GLY A 307 7.83 -7.18 -29.77
N ARG A 308 7.08 -7.11 -28.66
CA ARG A 308 7.41 -7.75 -27.38
C ARG A 308 6.83 -9.17 -27.31
N PRO A 309 7.44 -10.07 -26.52
CA PRO A 309 6.94 -11.44 -26.34
C PRO A 309 5.52 -11.46 -25.76
N LEU A 310 4.70 -12.42 -26.20
CA LEU A 310 3.33 -12.59 -25.72
C LEU A 310 3.31 -13.31 -24.37
N ILE A 311 2.27 -13.04 -23.59
CA ILE A 311 1.95 -13.70 -22.34
C ILE A 311 1.05 -14.89 -22.66
N GLU A 312 1.56 -16.10 -22.50
CA GLU A 312 0.77 -17.33 -22.56
C GLU A 312 0.70 -17.92 -21.15
N CYS A 313 -0.50 -18.24 -20.68
CA CYS A 313 -0.70 -18.75 -19.32
C CYS A 313 -1.86 -19.74 -19.24
N GLY A 314 -1.79 -20.64 -18.26
CA GLY A 314 -2.89 -21.51 -17.83
C GLY A 314 -3.46 -21.05 -16.49
N LEU A 315 -4.75 -21.30 -16.27
CA LEU A 315 -5.45 -21.01 -15.02
C LEU A 315 -6.36 -22.18 -14.63
N ALA A 316 -6.20 -22.66 -13.40
CA ALA A 316 -7.06 -23.67 -12.79
C ALA A 316 -7.86 -23.11 -11.61
N LEU A 317 -9.15 -23.47 -11.56
CA LEU A 317 -10.03 -23.23 -10.43
C LEU A 317 -10.47 -24.55 -9.79
N HIS A 318 -10.24 -24.67 -8.48
CA HIS A 318 -10.63 -25.85 -7.71
C HIS A 318 -11.26 -25.50 -6.37
N LEU A 319 -12.44 -26.05 -6.08
CA LEU A 319 -13.12 -25.87 -4.80
C LEU A 319 -12.79 -27.05 -3.88
N GLY A 320 -12.26 -26.76 -2.69
CA GLY A 320 -12.00 -27.77 -1.66
C GLY A 320 -11.53 -27.19 -0.34
N SER A 321 -11.49 -28.03 0.69
CA SER A 321 -11.03 -27.65 2.03
C SER A 321 -9.51 -27.60 2.09
N VAL A 322 -8.97 -26.57 2.76
CA VAL A 322 -7.54 -26.36 2.96
C VAL A 322 -7.26 -25.92 4.40
N HIS A 323 -6.07 -26.23 4.90
CA HIS A 323 -5.59 -25.68 6.16
C HIS A 323 -4.85 -24.38 5.89
N TYR A 324 -5.37 -23.28 6.43
CA TYR A 324 -4.89 -21.91 6.22
C TYR A 324 -4.22 -21.37 7.49
N GLY A 325 -2.96 -20.94 7.40
CA GLY A 325 -2.25 -20.41 8.57
C GLY A 325 -0.74 -20.24 8.41
N ASN A 326 -0.06 -20.03 9.54
CA ASN A 326 1.39 -19.86 9.62
C ASN A 326 2.13 -21.20 9.54
N ILE A 327 2.82 -21.44 8.42
CA ILE A 327 3.49 -22.71 8.12
C ILE A 327 4.96 -22.44 7.82
N GLY A 328 5.88 -23.18 8.47
CA GLY A 328 7.31 -23.04 8.19
C GLY A 328 8.23 -23.23 9.40
N ALA A 329 9.45 -22.72 9.25
CA ALA A 329 10.51 -22.74 10.26
C ALA A 329 10.33 -21.59 11.28
N PRO A 330 10.94 -21.66 12.48
CA PRO A 330 10.81 -20.63 13.51
C PRO A 330 11.06 -19.19 13.01
N ASP A 331 12.11 -18.99 12.23
CA ASP A 331 12.54 -17.67 11.74
C ASP A 331 12.07 -17.39 10.30
N ARG A 332 11.26 -18.30 9.73
CA ARG A 332 10.74 -18.19 8.36
C ARG A 332 9.39 -18.89 8.26
N LEU A 333 8.35 -18.11 8.55
CA LEU A 333 6.97 -18.52 8.39
C LEU A 333 6.44 -18.02 7.05
N ASP A 334 5.62 -18.84 6.43
CA ASP A 334 4.87 -18.54 5.23
C ASP A 334 3.39 -18.70 5.58
N PHE A 335 2.63 -17.65 5.36
CA PHE A 335 1.21 -17.68 5.62
C PHE A 335 0.50 -18.13 4.36
N THR A 336 -0.01 -19.36 4.39
CA THR A 336 -0.47 -20.00 3.18
C THR A 336 -1.51 -21.08 3.45
N VAL A 337 -1.99 -21.69 2.38
CA VAL A 337 -2.85 -22.87 2.41
C VAL A 337 -2.03 -24.12 2.14
N ILE A 338 -2.33 -25.19 2.88
CA ILE A 338 -1.84 -26.53 2.58
C ILE A 338 -3.00 -27.52 2.55
N GLY A 339 -2.83 -28.57 1.77
CA GLY A 339 -3.78 -29.67 1.71
C GLY A 339 -3.86 -30.28 0.32
N PRO A 340 -4.56 -31.42 0.18
CA PRO A 340 -4.75 -32.08 -1.09
C PRO A 340 -5.34 -31.16 -2.17
N ALA A 341 -6.29 -30.29 -1.80
CA ALA A 341 -6.94 -29.38 -2.74
C ALA A 341 -5.95 -28.44 -3.47
N VAL A 342 -4.90 -27.97 -2.80
CA VAL A 342 -3.85 -27.14 -3.43
C VAL A 342 -3.11 -27.90 -4.51
N ASN A 343 -2.75 -29.16 -4.21
CA ASN A 343 -2.09 -30.04 -5.17
C ASN A 343 -3.01 -30.39 -6.34
N HIS A 344 -4.31 -30.51 -6.11
CA HIS A 344 -5.30 -30.74 -7.17
C HIS A 344 -5.38 -29.55 -8.12
N ALA A 345 -5.42 -28.32 -7.60
CA ALA A 345 -5.43 -27.11 -8.43
C ALA A 345 -4.19 -27.01 -9.33
N ALA A 346 -2.99 -27.25 -8.78
CA ALA A 346 -1.75 -27.24 -9.56
C ALA A 346 -1.74 -28.31 -10.66
N ARG A 347 -2.24 -29.52 -10.36
CA ARG A 347 -2.33 -30.61 -11.36
C ARG A 347 -3.39 -30.33 -12.43
N LEU A 348 -4.49 -29.68 -12.06
CA LEU A 348 -5.50 -29.24 -13.00
C LEU A 348 -4.92 -28.22 -13.98
N GLU A 349 -4.13 -27.26 -13.51
CA GLU A 349 -3.46 -26.29 -14.38
C GLU A 349 -2.62 -27.00 -15.45
N THR A 350 -1.79 -27.97 -15.03
CA THR A 350 -0.97 -28.77 -15.95
C THR A 350 -1.83 -29.53 -16.97
N LEU A 351 -2.94 -30.14 -16.54
CA LEU A 351 -3.88 -30.80 -17.44
C LEU A 351 -4.51 -29.79 -18.44
N GLY A 352 -4.82 -28.58 -18.01
CA GLY A 352 -5.31 -27.51 -18.88
C GLY A 352 -4.32 -27.21 -20.01
N ALA A 353 -3.02 -27.18 -19.71
CA ALA A 353 -1.98 -27.05 -20.73
C ALA A 353 -1.96 -28.23 -21.73
N GLU A 354 -2.09 -29.47 -21.25
CA GLU A 354 -2.16 -30.68 -22.09
C GLU A 354 -3.38 -30.69 -23.02
N LEU A 355 -4.53 -30.18 -22.53
CA LEU A 355 -5.78 -30.08 -23.29
C LEU A 355 -5.86 -28.81 -24.16
N GLY A 356 -4.89 -27.91 -24.06
CA GLY A 356 -4.88 -26.64 -24.78
C GLY A 356 -5.89 -25.61 -24.24
N GLU A 357 -6.46 -25.83 -23.07
CA GLU A 357 -7.49 -24.97 -22.47
C GLU A 357 -6.83 -23.88 -21.60
N PRO A 358 -7.09 -22.59 -21.84
CA PRO A 358 -6.48 -21.52 -21.06
C PRO A 358 -7.04 -21.43 -19.64
N ILE A 359 -8.28 -21.86 -19.43
CA ILE A 359 -8.95 -21.93 -18.14
C ILE A 359 -9.53 -23.32 -17.99
N ILE A 360 -9.19 -24.01 -16.90
CA ILE A 360 -9.72 -25.32 -16.54
C ILE A 360 -10.33 -25.29 -15.15
N VAL A 361 -11.44 -25.98 -14.99
CA VAL A 361 -12.31 -25.90 -13.82
C VAL A 361 -12.60 -27.31 -13.34
N SER A 362 -12.43 -27.55 -12.03
CA SER A 362 -12.78 -28.84 -11.43
C SER A 362 -14.30 -29.06 -11.37
N ALA A 363 -14.74 -30.32 -11.31
CA ALA A 363 -16.14 -30.67 -11.10
C ALA A 363 -16.77 -30.00 -9.86
N SER A 364 -16.01 -29.77 -8.78
CA SER A 364 -16.56 -29.13 -7.57
C SER A 364 -16.93 -27.67 -7.78
N VAL A 365 -16.14 -26.92 -8.55
CA VAL A 365 -16.48 -25.55 -8.96
C VAL A 365 -17.64 -25.58 -9.95
N ALA A 366 -17.60 -26.48 -10.94
CA ALA A 366 -18.66 -26.61 -11.95
C ALA A 366 -20.03 -26.94 -11.35
N ALA A 367 -20.06 -27.81 -10.33
CA ALA A 367 -21.29 -28.18 -9.63
C ALA A 367 -21.86 -27.03 -8.76
N ALA A 368 -20.99 -26.17 -8.24
CA ALA A 368 -21.41 -25.02 -7.43
C ALA A 368 -21.80 -23.81 -8.29
N ALA A 369 -21.12 -23.59 -9.42
CA ALA A 369 -21.31 -22.40 -10.23
C ALA A 369 -22.68 -22.40 -10.94
N PRO A 370 -23.48 -21.32 -10.82
CA PRO A 370 -24.76 -21.17 -11.51
C PRO A 370 -24.59 -20.74 -12.98
N VAL A 371 -23.61 -21.33 -13.68
CA VAL A 371 -23.22 -20.96 -15.05
C VAL A 371 -22.89 -22.22 -15.85
N GLU A 372 -23.19 -22.20 -17.15
CA GLU A 372 -22.92 -23.33 -18.02
C GLU A 372 -21.41 -23.41 -18.36
N LEU A 373 -20.86 -24.61 -18.25
CA LEU A 373 -19.47 -24.93 -18.55
C LEU A 373 -19.41 -26.11 -19.53
N ARG A 374 -18.39 -26.10 -20.39
CA ARG A 374 -18.17 -27.18 -21.36
C ARG A 374 -17.43 -28.34 -20.67
N PRO A 375 -17.99 -29.56 -20.64
CA PRO A 375 -17.27 -30.72 -20.12
C PRO A 375 -16.12 -31.08 -21.06
N LEU A 376 -14.98 -31.44 -20.48
CA LEU A 376 -13.76 -31.90 -21.17
C LEU A 376 -13.53 -33.41 -20.99
N GLY A 377 -14.49 -34.10 -20.34
CA GLY A 377 -14.43 -35.52 -20.03
C GLY A 377 -13.75 -35.83 -18.69
N GLU A 378 -13.60 -37.12 -18.41
CA GLU A 378 -12.94 -37.63 -17.21
C GLU A 378 -11.44 -37.82 -17.45
N HIS A 379 -10.63 -37.28 -16.54
CA HIS A 379 -9.17 -37.37 -16.60
C HIS A 379 -8.59 -37.87 -15.29
N ARG A 380 -7.52 -38.66 -15.37
CA ARG A 380 -6.82 -39.13 -14.19
C ARG A 380 -5.64 -38.21 -13.87
N LEU A 381 -5.80 -37.40 -12.82
CA LEU A 381 -4.71 -36.56 -12.33
C LEU A 381 -3.67 -37.42 -11.62
N ARG A 382 -2.38 -37.12 -11.85
CA ARG A 382 -1.27 -37.85 -11.21
C ARG A 382 -1.43 -37.83 -9.68
N GLY A 383 -1.46 -38.99 -9.04
CA GLY A 383 -1.57 -39.09 -7.57
C GLY A 383 -2.95 -38.76 -7.02
N VAL A 384 -3.99 -38.79 -7.86
CA VAL A 384 -5.41 -38.82 -7.45
C VAL A 384 -5.95 -40.22 -7.81
N GLU A 385 -6.62 -40.87 -6.87
CA GLU A 385 -7.04 -42.26 -7.05
C GLU A 385 -8.13 -42.41 -8.12
N ALA A 386 -9.14 -41.54 -8.08
CA ALA A 386 -10.27 -41.55 -9.00
C ALA A 386 -10.05 -40.59 -10.19
N ALA A 387 -10.61 -40.94 -11.35
CA ALA A 387 -10.75 -40.00 -12.45
C ALA A 387 -11.66 -38.84 -12.01
N GLN A 388 -11.40 -37.66 -12.56
CA GLN A 388 -12.14 -36.44 -12.24
C GLN A 388 -12.69 -35.85 -13.54
N GLU A 389 -13.97 -35.51 -13.54
CA GLU A 389 -14.53 -34.68 -14.62
C GLU A 389 -13.98 -33.25 -14.50
N VAL A 390 -13.61 -32.68 -15.64
CA VAL A 390 -13.07 -31.31 -15.71
C VAL A 390 -13.78 -30.53 -16.80
N PHE A 391 -13.79 -29.22 -16.65
CA PHE A 391 -14.61 -28.32 -17.44
C PHE A 391 -13.79 -27.12 -17.93
N ALA A 392 -14.23 -26.51 -19.02
CA ALA A 392 -13.75 -25.21 -19.47
C ALA A 392 -14.92 -24.21 -19.53
N PRO A 393 -14.65 -22.90 -19.35
CA PRO A 393 -15.63 -21.89 -19.67
C PRO A 393 -16.07 -21.96 -21.13
N LEU A 394 -17.35 -21.71 -21.43
CA LEU A 394 -17.83 -21.50 -22.81
C LEU A 394 -17.10 -20.30 -23.44
N ASN A 395 -16.69 -20.43 -24.70
CA ASN A 395 -15.95 -19.39 -25.43
C ASN A 395 -16.74 -18.08 -25.60
#